data_AF-A0A328BZD6-F1
#
_entry.id   AF-A0A328BZD6-F1
#
_cell.length_a   1.000
_cell.length_b   1.000
_cell.length_c   1.000
_cell.angle_alpha   90.00
_cell.angle_beta   90.00
_cell.angle_gamma   90.00
#
_symmetry.space_group_name_H-M   'P 1'
#
loop_
_entity.id
_entity.type
_entity.pdbx_description
1 polymer ?
#
loop_
_entity_poly.entity_id
_entity_poly.type
_entity_poly.pdbx_seq_one_letter_code
_entity_poly.pdbx_strand_id
1 'polypeptide(L)' 'MKKQIGRSLFIAFFTLNLTACGTITSLAESDYSVYAGVSKDFRAIQEGGVFSVLAVIDLPLSFVLDTLMLPVTLSR' A
#
# COMPACT_ATOMS: atom_id res chain seq x y z
N MET A 1 15.09 18.98 21.67
CA MET A 1 14.26 17.76 21.84
C MET A 1 12.86 17.86 21.23
N LYS A 2 12.10 18.96 21.38
CA LYS A 2 10.73 19.11 20.79
C LYS A 2 10.66 18.95 19.25
N LYS A 3 11.67 19.44 18.50
CA LYS A 3 11.75 19.28 17.03
C LYS A 3 11.86 17.82 16.58
N GLN A 4 12.45 16.95 17.39
CA GLN A 4 12.73 15.56 17.03
C GLN A 4 11.47 14.68 17.21
N ILE A 5 10.66 14.98 18.23
CA ILE A 5 9.35 14.36 18.46
C ILE A 5 8.36 14.73 17.35
N GLY A 6 8.33 15.99 16.92
CA GLY A 6 7.49 16.41 15.78
C GLY A 6 7.84 15.68 14.48
N ARG A 7 9.14 15.44 14.23
CA ARG A 7 9.61 14.70 13.05
C ARG A 7 9.23 13.21 13.12
N SER A 8 9.37 12.58 14.28
CA SER A 8 8.93 11.19 14.48
C SER A 8 7.42 11.02 14.35
N LEU A 9 6.62 11.94 14.89
CA LEU A 9 5.16 11.91 14.76
C LEU A 9 4.71 12.08 13.30
N PHE A 10 5.39 12.95 12.55
CA PHE A 10 5.13 13.13 11.13
C PHE A 10 5.44 11.85 10.34
N ILE A 11 6.60 11.23 10.60
CA ILE A 11 6.96 9.94 9.98
C ILE A 11 5.95 8.85 10.39
N ALA A 12 5.58 8.77 11.67
CA ALA A 12 4.61 7.79 12.16
C ALA A 12 3.22 7.97 11.51
N PHE A 13 2.78 9.21 11.32
CA PHE A 13 1.52 9.54 10.64
C PHE A 13 1.54 9.12 9.17
N PHE A 14 2.66 9.35 8.46
CA PHE A 14 2.83 8.85 7.10
C PHE A 14 2.86 7.32 7.06
N THR A 15 3.58 6.66 7.97
CA THR A 15 3.61 5.18 8.02
C THR A 15 2.27 4.57 8.42
N LEU A 16 1.44 5.26 9.19
CA LEU A 16 0.07 4.83 9.51
C LEU A 16 -0.87 5.00 8.32
N ASN A 17 -0.72 6.04 7.50
CA ASN A 17 -1.47 6.13 6.24
C ASN A 17 -1.02 5.06 5.23
N LEU A 18 0.24 4.62 5.28
CA LEU A 18 0.71 3.45 4.53
C LEU A 18 0.03 2.14 4.98
N THR A 19 -0.51 2.04 6.21
CA THR A 19 -1.24 0.83 6.64
C THR A 19 -2.62 0.67 6.02
N ALA A 20 -3.13 1.70 5.34
CA ALA A 20 -4.36 1.66 4.55
C ALA A 20 -4.11 1.57 3.03
N CYS A 21 -2.85 1.47 2.60
CA CYS A 21 -2.47 1.19 1.22
C CYS A 21 -2.84 -0.26 0.85
N GLY A 22 -3.36 -0.50 -0.37
CA GLY A 22 -3.86 -1.80 -0.81
C GLY A 22 -2.85 -2.93 -0.65
N THR A 23 -1.57 -2.59 -0.67
CA THR A 23 -0.48 -3.55 -0.48
C THR A 23 -0.33 -4.08 0.96
N ILE A 24 -0.53 -3.27 2.00
CA ILE A 24 -0.47 -3.75 3.39
C ILE A 24 -1.70 -4.62 3.70
N THR A 25 -2.86 -4.26 3.16
CA THR A 25 -4.08 -5.07 3.24
C THR A 25 -3.89 -6.42 2.53
N SER A 26 -3.25 -6.44 1.36
CA SER A 26 -2.97 -7.69 0.66
C SER A 26 -1.97 -8.58 1.38
N LEU A 27 -0.98 -7.98 2.01
CA LEU A 27 0.00 -8.71 2.82
C LEU A 27 -0.62 -9.25 4.13
N ALA A 28 -1.56 -8.51 4.75
CA ALA A 28 -2.30 -8.96 5.93
C ALA A 28 -3.28 -10.10 5.62
N GLU A 29 -3.91 -10.08 4.44
CA GLU A 29 -4.78 -11.16 3.96
C GLU A 29 -4.02 -12.38 3.45
N SER A 30 -2.68 -12.37 3.49
CA SER A 30 -1.82 -13.45 2.98
C SER A 30 -2.06 -13.75 1.49
N ASP A 31 -2.50 -12.75 0.74
CA ASP A 31 -2.77 -12.87 -0.69
C ASP A 31 -1.48 -12.57 -1.47
N TYR A 32 -0.77 -13.64 -1.78
CA TYR A 32 0.48 -13.64 -2.54
C TYR A 32 0.26 -13.77 -4.06
N SER A 33 -0.96 -13.49 -4.54
CA SER A 33 -1.20 -13.47 -5.97
C SER A 33 -0.34 -12.39 -6.64
N VAL A 34 0.09 -12.69 -7.86
CA VAL A 34 0.90 -11.75 -8.65
C VAL A 34 0.09 -10.48 -8.89
N TYR A 35 0.64 -9.33 -8.51
CA TYR A 35 -0.01 -8.02 -8.60
C TYR A 35 -1.29 -7.86 -7.74
N ALA A 36 -1.37 -8.54 -6.59
CA ALA A 36 -2.51 -8.45 -5.69
C ALA A 36 -2.79 -7.01 -5.20
N GLY A 37 -1.75 -6.26 -4.82
CA GLY A 37 -1.88 -4.87 -4.36
C GLY A 37 -2.42 -3.95 -5.46
N VAL A 38 -1.86 -4.04 -6.66
CA VAL A 38 -2.33 -3.30 -7.84
C VAL A 38 -3.79 -3.63 -8.17
N SER A 39 -4.17 -4.90 -8.11
CA SER A 39 -5.55 -5.32 -8.40
C SER A 39 -6.56 -4.75 -7.40
N LYS A 40 -6.20 -4.64 -6.12
CA LYS A 40 -7.03 -4.07 -5.06
C LYS A 40 -7.17 -2.55 -5.23
N ASP A 41 -6.08 -1.86 -5.56
CA ASP A 41 -6.14 -0.43 -5.84
C ASP A 41 -7.00 -0.12 -7.07
N PHE A 42 -6.87 -0.90 -8.15
CA PHE A 42 -7.76 -0.77 -9.31
C PHE A 42 -9.23 -0.98 -8.96
N ARG A 43 -9.53 -1.96 -8.10
CA ARG A 43 -10.89 -2.20 -7.64
C ARG A 43 -11.43 -1.04 -6.79
N ALA A 44 -10.63 -0.50 -5.89
CA ALA A 44 -10.99 0.68 -5.11
C ALA A 44 -11.18 1.93 -5.99
N ILE A 45 -10.42 2.07 -7.07
CA ILE A 45 -10.61 3.12 -8.07
C ILE A 45 -11.96 2.95 -8.80
N GLN A 46 -12.30 1.72 -9.19
CA GLN A 46 -13.55 1.40 -9.88
C GLN A 46 -14.79 1.55 -8.98
N GLU A 47 -14.68 1.20 -7.70
CA GLU A 47 -15.75 1.34 -6.70
C GLU A 47 -16.02 2.82 -6.34
N GLY A 48 -15.05 3.71 -6.58
CA GLY A 48 -15.21 5.15 -6.40
C GLY A 48 -15.23 5.59 -4.93
N GLY A 49 -15.60 6.86 -4.70
CA GLY A 49 -15.65 7.44 -3.35
C GLY A 49 -14.36 8.11 -2.89
N VAL A 50 -14.25 8.41 -1.59
CA VAL A 50 -13.10 9.17 -1.03
C VAL A 50 -11.79 8.36 -1.09
N PHE A 51 -11.89 7.03 -0.99
CA PHE A 51 -10.75 6.13 -1.02
C PHE A 51 -10.18 5.90 -2.43
N SER A 52 -10.93 6.20 -3.49
CA SER A 52 -10.43 6.03 -4.88
C SER A 52 -9.29 6.99 -5.19
N VAL A 53 -9.35 8.23 -4.70
CA VAL A 53 -8.27 9.22 -4.87
C VAL A 53 -6.99 8.74 -4.19
N LEU A 54 -7.12 8.11 -3.02
CA LEU A 54 -6.00 7.55 -2.29
C LEU A 54 -5.41 6.34 -3.03
N ALA A 55 -6.27 5.48 -3.58
CA ALA A 55 -5.87 4.33 -4.38
C ALA A 55 -5.16 4.74 -5.69
N VAL A 56 -5.54 5.85 -6.34
CA VAL A 56 -4.80 6.37 -7.51
C VAL A 56 -3.37 6.77 -7.14
N ILE A 57 -3.19 7.38 -5.96
CA ILE A 57 -1.88 7.78 -5.47
C ILE A 57 -1.05 6.56 -5.07
N ASP A 58 -1.71 5.51 -4.56
CA ASP A 58 -1.06 4.29 -4.09
C ASP A 58 -0.71 3.30 -5.20
N LEU A 59 -1.45 3.30 -6.30
CA LEU A 59 -1.28 2.38 -7.42
C LEU A 59 0.17 2.26 -7.95
N PRO A 60 0.95 3.36 -8.11
CA PRO A 60 2.36 3.27 -8.48
C PRO A 60 3.23 2.60 -7.39
N LEU A 61 2.93 2.83 -6.11
CA LEU A 61 3.65 2.23 -4.99
C LEU A 61 3.33 0.74 -4.88
N SER A 62 2.05 0.37 -5.01
CA SER A 62 1.60 -1.02 -5.08
C SER A 62 2.23 -1.76 -6.25
N PHE A 63 2.36 -1.12 -7.43
CA PHE A 63 3.05 -1.72 -8.57
C PHE A 63 4.52 -2.01 -8.30
N VAL A 64 5.24 -1.07 -7.66
CA VAL A 64 6.64 -1.27 -7.30
C VAL A 64 6.77 -2.40 -6.27
N LEU A 65 5.94 -2.40 -5.22
CA LEU A 65 6.06 -3.41 -4.16
C LEU A 65 5.64 -4.81 -4.65
N ASP A 66 4.57 -4.92 -5.43
CA ASP A 66 4.16 -6.18 -6.06
C ASP A 66 5.25 -6.72 -6.99
N THR A 67 5.90 -5.84 -7.77
CA THR A 67 7.02 -6.22 -8.63
C THR A 67 8.23 -6.72 -7.82
N LEU A 68 8.53 -6.07 -6.68
CA LEU A 68 9.58 -6.53 -5.76
C LEU A 68 9.22 -7.86 -5.07
N MET A 69 7.93 -8.16 -4.91
CA MET A 69 7.45 -9.42 -4.36
C MET A 69 7.35 -10.55 -5.39
N LEU A 70 7.50 -10.29 -6.69
CA LEU A 70 7.50 -11.33 -7.74
C LEU A 70 8.44 -12.51 -7.47
N PRO A 71 9.71 -12.31 -7.04
CA PRO A 71 10.60 -13.44 -6.76
C PRO A 71 10.10 -14.32 -5.61
N VAL A 72 9.38 -13.75 -4.63
CA VAL A 72 8.85 -14.47 -3.45
C VAL A 72 7.55 -15.19 -3.79
N THR A 73 6.70 -14.57 -4.61
CA THR A 73 5.43 -15.16 -5.04
C THR A 73 5.63 -16.30 -6.05
N LEU A 74 6.64 -16.20 -6.92
CA LEU A 74 6.98 -17.23 -7.93
C LEU A 74 7.89 -18.36 -7.40
N SER A 75 8.51 -18.20 -6.22
CA SER A 75 9.37 -19.24 -5.61
C SER A 75 8.64 -20.13 -4.59
N ARG A 76 7.35 -19.86 -4.35
CA ARG A 76 6.43 -20.77 -3.67
C ARG A 76 5.86 -21.79 -4.65
#